data_AF-A0A7C1IEB2-F1
#
_entry.id   AF-A0A7C1IEB2-F1
#
_cell.length_a   1.000
_cell.length_b   1.000
_cell.length_c   1.000
_cell.angle_alpha   90.00
_cell.angle_beta   90.00
_cell.angle_gamma   90.00
#
_symmetry.space_group_name_H-M   'P 1'
#
loop_
_entity.id
_entity.type
_entity.pdbx_description
1 polymer ?
#
loop_
_entity_poly.entity_id
_entity_poly.type
_entity_poly.pdbx_seq_one_letter_code
_entity_poly.pdbx_strand_id
1 'polypeptide(L)'
;MTSLLLLFLDGVGLGADDPATNPFAAASTPTLDSLAGGRRWLKDTPRIDTGRALFVPTDPRLGVPGRPQSATGQAAILTGRNVPAEIGEHYGPRPTPAIRAIINQDNLFKRVVNKGGSAALLNAYPPRFFEAIWR
;
A
#
# COMPACT_ATOMS: atom_id res chain seq x y z
N MET A 1 4.55 25.47 3.32
CA MET A 1 5.24 24.17 3.32
C MET A 1 4.21 23.09 3.02
N THR A 2 4.52 22.16 2.12
CA THR A 2 3.61 21.06 1.76
C THR A 2 4.01 19.82 2.55
N SER A 3 3.06 19.22 3.27
CA SER A 3 3.25 17.96 3.98
C SER A 3 2.50 16.85 3.25
N LEU A 4 3.07 15.64 3.22
CA LEU A 4 2.44 14.46 2.65
C LEU A 4 2.21 13.43 3.76
N LEU A 5 0.99 12.92 3.87
CA LEU A 5 0.66 11.76 4.70
C LEU A 5 0.28 10.59 3.79
N LEU A 6 1.06 9.50 3.87
CA LEU A 6 0.73 8.23 3.23
C LEU A 6 0.13 7.30 4.28
N LEU A 7 -1.12 6.89 4.07
CA LEU A 7 -1.80 5.88 4.88
C LEU A 7 -1.87 4.58 4.07
N PHE A 8 -1.39 3.48 4.66
CA PHE A 8 -1.46 2.15 4.06
C PHE A 8 -2.26 1.23 4.98
N LEU A 9 -3.32 0.64 4.44
CA LEU A 9 -4.17 -0.32 5.15
C LEU A 9 -3.88 -1.72 4.61
N ASP A 10 -3.20 -2.54 5.41
CA ASP A 10 -2.84 -3.90 5.03
C ASP A 10 -4.05 -4.85 5.12
N GLY A 11 -4.09 -5.86 4.26
CA GLY A 11 -5.08 -6.94 4.31
C GLY A 11 -6.49 -6.59 3.86
N VAL A 12 -6.73 -5.36 3.35
CA VAL A 12 -8.05 -4.93 2.87
C VAL A 12 -7.97 -4.53 1.40
N GLY A 13 -8.96 -4.96 0.62
CA GLY A 13 -9.05 -4.65 -0.82
C GLY A 13 -10.48 -4.31 -1.23
N LEU A 14 -10.63 -3.88 -2.48
CA LEU A 14 -11.93 -3.59 -3.09
C LEU A 14 -12.65 -4.91 -3.42
N GLY A 15 -13.55 -5.34 -2.54
CA GLY A 15 -14.30 -6.60 -2.65
C GLY A 15 -15.70 -6.44 -3.25
N ALA A 16 -16.45 -7.55 -3.34
CA ALA A 16 -17.85 -7.53 -3.75
C ALA A 16 -18.72 -6.70 -2.78
N ASP A 17 -19.90 -6.29 -3.23
CA ASP A 17 -20.91 -5.66 -2.37
C ASP A 17 -21.58 -6.71 -1.48
N ASP A 18 -20.80 -7.26 -0.56
CA ASP A 18 -21.24 -8.30 0.38
C ASP A 18 -20.76 -7.92 1.78
N PRO A 19 -21.67 -7.50 2.69
CA PRO A 19 -21.29 -7.09 4.04
C PRO A 19 -20.78 -8.25 4.90
N ALA A 20 -20.98 -9.51 4.51
CA ALA A 20 -20.44 -10.66 5.24
C ALA A 20 -18.93 -10.85 5.01
N THR A 21 -18.39 -10.34 3.89
CA THR A 21 -17.00 -10.61 3.47
C THR A 21 -16.20 -9.35 3.14
N ASN A 22 -16.85 -8.22 2.87
CA ASN A 22 -16.20 -6.96 2.53
C ASN A 22 -16.47 -5.88 3.59
N PRO A 23 -15.44 -5.42 4.33
CA PRO A 23 -15.62 -4.38 5.35
C PRO A 23 -16.10 -3.04 4.77
N PHE A 24 -15.78 -2.71 3.51
CA PHE A 24 -16.29 -1.51 2.85
C PHE A 24 -17.77 -1.63 2.42
N ALA A 25 -18.31 -2.85 2.34
CA ALA A 25 -19.74 -3.05 2.14
C ALA A 25 -20.51 -3.01 3.48
N ALA A 26 -19.89 -3.49 4.56
CA ALA A 26 -20.51 -3.57 5.89
C ALA A 26 -20.50 -2.25 6.67
N ALA A 27 -19.41 -1.47 6.55
CA ALA A 27 -19.20 -0.28 7.36
C ALA A 27 -19.82 0.98 6.72
N SER A 28 -20.20 1.94 7.57
CA SER A 28 -20.53 3.30 7.13
C SER A 28 -19.23 4.12 7.10
N THR A 29 -18.76 4.47 5.90
CA THR A 29 -17.48 5.17 5.68
C THR A 29 -17.63 6.47 4.90
N PRO A 30 -18.44 7.44 5.39
CA PRO A 30 -18.80 8.62 4.60
C PRO A 30 -17.60 9.45 4.12
N THR A 31 -16.53 9.51 4.91
CA THR A 31 -15.29 10.18 4.50
C THR A 31 -14.64 9.49 3.31
N LEU A 32 -14.51 8.16 3.34
CA LEU A 32 -13.91 7.39 2.23
C LEU A 32 -14.81 7.48 0.99
N ASP A 33 -16.12 7.33 1.16
CA ASP A 33 -17.08 7.41 0.06
C ASP A 33 -16.98 8.77 -0.64
N SER A 34 -16.84 9.87 0.12
CA SER A 34 -16.66 11.21 -0.44
C SER A 34 -15.40 11.34 -1.30
N LEU A 35 -14.30 10.67 -0.94
CA LEU A 35 -13.06 10.66 -1.72
C LEU A 35 -13.21 9.88 -3.04
N ALA A 36 -14.20 9.00 -3.12
CA ALA A 36 -14.60 8.27 -4.33
C ALA A 36 -15.89 8.85 -4.95
N GLY A 37 -16.14 10.15 -4.81
CA GLY A 37 -17.28 10.82 -5.45
C GLY A 37 -18.65 10.37 -4.91
N GLY A 38 -18.71 10.01 -3.63
CA GLY A 38 -19.91 9.51 -2.96
C GLY A 38 -20.18 8.02 -3.15
N ARG A 39 -19.26 7.27 -3.79
CA ARG A 39 -19.39 5.82 -3.99
C ARG A 39 -18.65 5.04 -2.91
N ARG A 40 -19.22 3.92 -2.47
CA ARG A 40 -18.53 2.95 -1.61
C ARG A 40 -17.28 2.38 -2.29
N TRP A 41 -16.30 1.98 -1.50
CA TRP A 41 -15.03 1.42 -1.99
C TRP A 41 -15.19 -0.08 -2.30
N LEU A 42 -15.81 -0.39 -3.44
CA LEU A 42 -16.14 -1.76 -3.88
C LEU A 42 -15.36 -2.14 -5.15
N LYS A 43 -15.35 -3.43 -5.49
CA LYS A 43 -14.60 -4.00 -6.63
C LYS A 43 -14.91 -3.33 -7.98
N ASP A 44 -16.16 -2.89 -8.17
CA ASP A 44 -16.66 -2.32 -9.43
C ASP A 44 -16.67 -0.78 -9.40
N THR A 45 -16.17 -0.16 -8.33
CA THR A 45 -16.04 1.30 -8.26
C THR A 45 -14.98 1.73 -9.28
N PRO A 46 -15.32 2.55 -10.29
CA PRO A 46 -14.39 2.91 -11.35
C PRO A 46 -13.34 3.90 -10.86
N ARG A 47 -12.37 4.23 -11.73
CA ARG A 47 -11.55 5.42 -11.53
C ARG A 47 -12.45 6.66 -11.45
N ILE A 48 -12.26 7.49 -10.42
CA ILE A 48 -13.05 8.70 -10.20
C ILE A 48 -12.11 9.85 -9.89
N ASP A 49 -12.29 10.96 -10.61
CA ASP A 49 -11.64 12.22 -10.33
C ASP A 49 -12.70 13.23 -9.88
N THR A 50 -12.58 13.69 -8.64
CA THR A 50 -13.49 14.68 -8.05
C THR A 50 -12.92 16.09 -8.06
N GLY A 51 -11.72 16.29 -8.63
CA GLY A 51 -10.90 17.50 -8.49
C GLY A 51 -10.26 17.66 -7.10
N ARG A 52 -10.90 17.15 -6.05
CA ARG A 52 -10.35 17.09 -4.68
C ARG A 52 -9.54 15.82 -4.42
N ALA A 53 -9.97 14.71 -5.00
CA ALA A 53 -9.39 13.38 -4.82
C ALA A 53 -9.46 12.58 -6.11
N LEU A 54 -8.43 11.76 -6.33
CA LEU A 54 -8.34 10.79 -7.40
C LEU A 54 -8.41 9.38 -6.80
N PHE A 55 -9.50 8.67 -7.07
CA PHE A 55 -9.68 7.28 -6.71
C PHE A 55 -9.24 6.39 -7.89
N VAL A 56 -8.27 5.51 -7.65
CA VAL A 56 -7.71 4.61 -8.68
C VAL A 56 -7.79 3.16 -8.20
N PRO A 57 -8.77 2.38 -8.68
CA PRO A 57 -8.75 0.93 -8.52
C PRO A 57 -7.46 0.38 -9.14
N THR A 58 -6.73 -0.43 -8.39
CA THR A 58 -5.41 -0.92 -8.80
C THR A 58 -5.38 -2.45 -8.70
N ASP A 59 -4.82 -3.12 -9.71
CA ASP A 59 -4.57 -4.58 -9.64
C ASP A 59 -3.42 -4.85 -8.66
N PRO A 60 -3.68 -5.45 -7.48
CA PRO A 60 -2.63 -5.72 -6.50
C PRO A 60 -1.61 -6.75 -7.00
N ARG A 61 -1.90 -7.47 -8.08
CA ARG A 61 -0.98 -8.44 -8.69
C ARG A 61 0.11 -7.78 -9.53
N LEU A 62 -0.08 -6.52 -9.94
CA LEU A 62 0.86 -5.79 -10.80
C LEU A 62 1.25 -6.57 -12.07
N GLY A 63 0.31 -7.33 -12.64
CA GLY A 63 0.54 -8.18 -13.81
C GLY A 63 1.32 -9.47 -13.56
N VAL A 64 1.68 -9.78 -12.31
CA VAL A 64 2.41 -11.00 -11.93
C VAL A 64 1.43 -12.06 -11.41
N PRO A 65 1.43 -13.29 -11.94
CA PRO A 65 0.57 -14.37 -11.45
C PRO A 65 0.78 -14.70 -9.97
N GLY A 66 -0.27 -15.23 -9.33
CA GLY A 66 -0.23 -15.61 -7.92
C GLY A 66 -0.93 -14.62 -6.99
N ARG A 67 -0.94 -14.96 -5.70
CA ARG A 67 -1.58 -14.15 -4.66
C ARG A 67 -0.64 -13.01 -4.27
N PRO A 68 -1.08 -11.73 -4.33
CA PRO A 68 -0.29 -10.60 -3.84
C PRO A 68 0.21 -10.82 -2.41
N GLN A 69 1.45 -10.46 -2.14
CA GLN A 69 2.10 -10.62 -0.83
C GLN A 69 2.67 -9.29 -0.32
N SER A 70 2.76 -9.17 1.01
CA SER A 70 3.06 -7.90 1.67
C SER A 70 4.47 -7.37 1.39
N ALA A 71 5.51 -8.22 1.34
CA ALA A 71 6.88 -7.72 1.19
C ALA A 71 7.13 -7.14 -0.20
N THR A 72 6.71 -7.82 -1.27
CA THR A 72 6.81 -7.29 -2.64
C THR A 72 5.86 -6.12 -2.88
N GLY A 73 4.63 -6.18 -2.36
CA GLY A 73 3.64 -5.11 -2.51
C GLY A 73 4.06 -3.80 -1.84
N GLN A 74 4.53 -3.86 -0.59
CA GLN A 74 5.03 -2.68 0.11
C GLN A 74 6.32 -2.14 -0.52
N ALA A 75 7.21 -3.01 -0.99
CA ALA A 75 8.40 -2.58 -1.73
C ALA A 75 8.00 -1.85 -3.02
N ALA A 76 6.98 -2.31 -3.73
CA ALA A 76 6.46 -1.62 -4.91
C ALA A 76 5.91 -0.21 -4.57
N ILE A 77 5.12 -0.09 -3.49
CA ILE A 77 4.61 1.21 -3.01
C ILE A 77 5.76 2.17 -2.68
N LEU A 78 6.78 1.71 -1.95
CA LEU A 78 7.85 2.59 -1.47
C LEU A 78 8.87 2.97 -2.55
N THR A 79 9.07 2.11 -3.55
CA THR A 79 10.09 2.32 -4.59
C THR A 79 9.52 2.84 -5.91
N GLY A 80 8.21 2.66 -6.14
CA GLY A 80 7.56 2.93 -7.42
C GLY A 80 7.93 1.91 -8.51
N ARG A 81 8.53 0.77 -8.14
CA ARG A 81 8.99 -0.28 -9.06
C ARG A 81 8.06 -1.48 -9.00
N ASN A 82 7.94 -2.23 -10.09
CA ASN A 82 7.21 -3.50 -10.10
C ASN A 82 8.07 -4.61 -9.46
N VAL A 83 8.31 -4.51 -8.15
CA VAL A 83 9.15 -5.44 -7.40
C VAL A 83 8.76 -6.91 -7.56
N PRO A 84 7.47 -7.33 -7.53
CA PRO A 84 7.16 -8.74 -7.78
C PRO A 84 7.58 -9.20 -9.18
N ALA A 85 7.52 -8.33 -10.20
CA ALA A 85 8.01 -8.70 -11.53
C ALA A 85 9.54 -8.80 -11.56
N GLU A 86 10.25 -7.90 -10.88
CA GLU A 86 11.72 -7.90 -10.83
C GLU A 86 12.30 -9.13 -10.12
N ILE A 87 11.58 -9.68 -9.12
CA ILE A 87 12.01 -10.89 -8.42
C ILE A 87 11.31 -12.17 -8.92
N GLY A 88 10.37 -12.03 -9.85
CA GLY A 88 9.66 -13.14 -10.49
C GLY A 88 8.49 -13.75 -9.71
N GLU A 89 8.13 -13.22 -8.54
CA GLU A 89 7.07 -13.76 -7.70
C GLU A 89 6.46 -12.72 -6.74
N HIS A 90 5.30 -13.04 -6.19
CA HIS A 90 4.77 -12.37 -5.01
C HIS A 90 5.36 -13.02 -3.76
N TYR A 91 6.09 -12.26 -2.94
CA TYR A 91 6.76 -12.78 -1.76
C TYR A 91 6.41 -12.00 -0.48
N GLY A 92 6.34 -12.71 0.64
CA GLY A 92 6.09 -12.20 1.98
C GLY A 92 6.35 -13.27 3.05
N PRO A 93 6.30 -12.93 4.34
CA PRO A 93 5.93 -11.62 4.90
C PRO A 93 7.11 -10.66 5.11
N ARG A 94 8.35 -11.17 5.11
CA ARG A 94 9.58 -10.36 5.31
C ARG A 94 10.31 -10.15 3.99
N PRO A 95 10.97 -9.01 3.76
CA PRO A 95 11.74 -8.80 2.54
C PRO A 95 12.96 -9.74 2.50
N THR A 96 13.14 -10.43 1.37
CA THR A 96 14.35 -11.21 1.05
C THR A 96 15.56 -10.27 0.85
N PRO A 97 16.81 -10.80 0.80
CA PRO A 97 17.97 -9.99 0.44
C PRO A 97 17.81 -9.22 -0.89
N ALA A 98 17.20 -9.83 -1.90
CA ALA A 98 16.93 -9.17 -3.18
C ALA A 98 15.95 -7.99 -3.04
N ILE A 99 14.84 -8.18 -2.30
CA ILE A 99 13.88 -7.09 -2.03
C ILE A 99 14.55 -5.96 -1.23
N ARG A 100 15.36 -6.31 -0.21
CA ARG A 100 16.12 -5.32 0.57
C ARG A 100 17.10 -4.54 -0.29
N ALA A 101 17.78 -5.19 -1.23
CA ALA A 101 18.69 -4.52 -2.15
C ALA A 101 17.95 -3.46 -3.00
N ILE A 102 16.77 -3.78 -3.53
CA ILE A 102 15.92 -2.82 -4.28
C ILE A 102 15.53 -1.63 -3.39
N ILE A 103 15.00 -1.88 -2.18
CA ILE A 103 14.60 -0.82 -1.23
C ILE A 103 15.81 0.04 -0.81
N ASN A 104 16.99 -0.57 -0.71
CA ASN A 104 18.22 0.10 -0.32
C ASN A 104 18.84 0.96 -1.43
N GLN A 105 18.53 0.72 -2.70
CA GLN A 105 18.96 1.58 -3.79
C GLN A 105 18.30 2.96 -3.67
N ASP A 106 16.96 3.00 -3.60
CA ASP A 106 16.20 4.24 -3.50
C ASP A 106 14.75 3.96 -3.08
N ASN A 107 14.12 4.89 -2.39
CA ASN A 107 12.71 4.82 -1.99
C ASN A 107 12.15 6.20 -1.64
N LEU A 108 10.83 6.30 -1.46
CA LEU A 108 10.13 7.54 -1.17
C LEU A 108 10.76 8.33 0.00
N PHE A 109 11.12 7.67 1.10
CA PHE A 109 11.73 8.33 2.25
C PHE A 109 13.10 8.91 1.91
N LYS A 110 13.96 8.14 1.23
CA LYS A 110 15.28 8.61 0.78
C LYS A 110 15.17 9.80 -0.16
N ARG A 111 14.22 9.77 -1.11
CA ARG A 111 13.98 10.89 -2.02
C ARG A 111 13.56 12.16 -1.29
N VAL A 112 12.74 12.06 -0.26
CA VAL A 112 12.33 13.22 0.57
C VAL A 112 13.51 13.79 1.33
N VAL A 113 14.27 12.93 2.02
CA VAL A 113 15.45 13.35 2.81
C VAL A 113 16.54 13.96 1.93
N ASN A 114 16.84 13.35 0.78
CA ASN A 114 17.86 13.85 -0.16
C ASN A 114 17.49 15.22 -0.77
N LYS A 115 16.21 15.58 -0.78
CA LYS A 115 15.72 16.91 -1.19
C LYS A 115 15.68 17.94 -0.05
N GLY A 116 16.25 17.62 1.12
CA GLY A 116 16.28 18.49 2.29
C GLY A 116 15.00 18.47 3.14
N GLY A 117 14.09 17.53 2.88
CA GLY A 117 12.88 17.33 3.68
C GLY A 117 13.11 16.39 4.87
N SER A 118 12.07 16.23 5.69
CA SER A 118 12.01 15.22 6.75
C SER A 118 10.99 14.14 6.39
N ALA A 119 11.23 12.91 6.85
CA ALA A 119 10.32 11.80 6.64
C ALA A 119 10.31 10.90 7.86
N ALA A 120 9.14 10.35 8.20
CA ALA A 120 8.96 9.46 9.33
C ALA A 120 8.05 8.28 8.94
N LEU A 121 8.32 7.12 9.53
CA LEU A 121 7.45 5.95 9.45
C LEU A 121 6.75 5.76 10.79
N LEU A 122 5.43 5.76 10.77
CA LEU A 122 4.59 5.54 11.94
C LEU A 122 3.94 4.17 11.80
N ASN A 123 4.34 3.22 12.65
CA ASN A 123 3.75 1.89 12.69
C ASN A 123 3.70 1.37 14.14
N ALA A 124 2.70 0.55 14.45
CA ALA A 124 2.46 0.00 15.79
C ALA A 124 3.08 -1.40 15.94
N TYR A 125 4.38 -1.53 15.65
CA TYR A 125 5.06 -2.81 15.84
C TYR A 125 5.12 -3.17 17.34
N PRO A 126 4.75 -4.40 17.73
CA PRO A 126 4.83 -4.82 19.13
C PRO A 126 6.31 -4.96 19.55
N PRO A 127 6.65 -4.81 20.85
CA PRO A 127 8.03 -4.96 21.33
C PRO A 127 8.73 -6.26 20.85
N ARG A 128 8.01 -7.38 20.84
CA ARG A 128 8.51 -8.68 20.34
C ARG A 128 8.99 -8.66 18.88
N PHE A 129 8.45 -7.77 18.05
CA PHE A 129 8.93 -7.62 16.67
C PHE A 129 10.38 -7.11 16.67
N PHE A 130 10.67 -6.08 17.48
CA PHE A 130 12.01 -5.49 17.57
C PHE A 130 13.04 -6.46 18.14
N GLU A 131 12.66 -7.23 19.17
CA GLU A 131 13.49 -8.31 19.71
C GLU A 131 13.91 -9.35 18.65
N ALA A 132 13.05 -9.58 17.66
CA ALA A 132 13.30 -10.56 16.59
C ALA A 132 14.11 -10.03 15.41
N ILE A 133 14.29 -8.71 15.26
CA ILE A 133 15.02 -8.08 14.14
C ILE A 133 16.36 -7.45 14.55
N TRP A 134 16.62 -7.28 15.85
CA TRP A 134 17.89 -6.81 16.39
C TRP A 134 18.87 -7.93 16.78
N ARG A 135 18.54 -9.18 16.43
CA ARG A 135 19.46 -10.31 16.46
C ARG A 135 20.15 -10.45 15.11
#